data_AF-A0A0D2ZUA6-F1
#
_entry.id   AF-A0A0D2ZUA6-F1
#
_cell.length_a   1.000
_cell.length_b   1.000
_cell.length_c   1.000
_cell.angle_alpha   90.00
_cell.angle_beta   90.00
_cell.angle_gamma   90.00
#
_symmetry.space_group_name_H-M   'P 1'
#
loop_
_entity.id
_entity.type
_entity.pdbx_description
1 polymer ?
#
loop_
_entity_poly.entity_id
_entity_poly.type
_entity_poly.pdbx_seq_one_letter_code
_entity_poly.pdbx_strand_id
1 'polypeptide(L)'
;MVLSCLARVSRSEHASLSLVSKRHRSLLTTPELYKFRTLLGCTENLIHLCLRIPPDPNPGWFTLSLKPLDRRLVPVRSSFSQPLDAASMVAHGCGIYVMGGRIGGRASSSVMFLDCRSHIMA
;
A
#
# COMPACT_ATOMS: atom_id res chain seq x y z
N MET A 1 -0.70 -3.75 -25.46
CA MET A 1 0.29 -4.85 -25.35
C MET A 1 1.17 -4.75 -24.10
N VAL A 2 1.88 -3.65 -23.83
CA VAL A 2 2.78 -3.59 -22.64
C VAL A 2 2.02 -3.70 -21.31
N LEU A 3 0.95 -2.91 -21.11
CA LEU A 3 0.13 -2.97 -19.89
C LEU A 3 -0.48 -4.35 -19.66
N SER A 4 -0.96 -5.02 -20.71
CA SER A 4 -1.52 -6.38 -20.61
C SER A 4 -0.46 -7.42 -20.22
N CYS A 5 0.81 -7.23 -20.61
CA CYS A 5 1.89 -8.09 -20.16
C CYS A 5 2.22 -7.81 -18.68
N LEU A 6 2.41 -6.53 -18.31
CA LEU A 6 2.68 -6.12 -16.93
C LEU A 6 1.55 -6.50 -15.96
N ALA A 7 0.29 -6.49 -16.42
CA ALA A 7 -0.86 -6.87 -15.62
C ALA A 7 -0.83 -8.35 -15.19
N ARG A 8 -0.16 -9.22 -15.94
CA ARG A 8 -0.04 -10.65 -15.60
C ARG A 8 1.16 -10.96 -14.70
N VAL A 9 2.09 -10.02 -14.55
CA VAL A 9 3.25 -10.19 -13.69
C VAL A 9 2.86 -9.95 -12.23
N SER A 10 3.32 -10.79 -11.30
CA SER A 10 3.15 -10.59 -9.86
C SER A 10 3.62 -9.20 -9.41
N ARG A 11 2.88 -8.57 -8.50
CA ARG A 11 3.28 -7.30 -7.87
C ARG A 11 4.64 -7.36 -7.19
N SER A 12 5.08 -8.55 -6.72
CA SER A 12 6.42 -8.71 -6.13
C SER A 12 7.54 -8.33 -7.10
N GLU A 13 7.33 -8.56 -8.40
CA GLU A 13 8.32 -8.30 -9.44
C GLU A 13 8.24 -6.88 -9.99
N HIS A 14 7.17 -6.14 -9.66
CA HIS A 14 7.00 -4.75 -10.12
C HIS A 14 8.12 -3.84 -9.58
N ALA A 15 8.59 -4.10 -8.36
CA ALA A 15 9.74 -3.39 -7.79
C ALA A 15 10.97 -3.53 -8.71
N SER A 16 11.31 -4.75 -9.10
CA SER A 16 12.41 -5.04 -10.03
C SER A 16 12.18 -4.41 -11.41
N LEU A 17 10.96 -4.53 -11.96
CA LEU A 17 10.59 -3.95 -13.25
C LEU A 17 10.66 -2.42 -13.27
N SER A 18 10.40 -1.76 -12.14
CA SER A 18 10.50 -0.29 -12.01
C SER A 18 11.93 0.23 -12.12
N LEU A 19 12.93 -0.64 -11.96
CA LEU A 19 14.35 -0.31 -12.08
C LEU A 19 14.85 -0.41 -13.53
N VAL A 20 14.15 -1.14 -14.40
CA VAL A 20 14.57 -1.39 -15.79
C VAL A 20 14.57 -0.09 -16.61
N SER A 21 13.56 0.77 -16.43
CA SER A 21 13.50 2.07 -17.11
C SER A 21 12.50 3.02 -16.46
N LYS A 22 12.65 4.33 -16.71
CA LYS A 22 11.68 5.36 -16.30
C LYS A 22 10.26 5.09 -16.82
N ARG A 23 10.16 4.58 -18.06
CA ARG A 23 8.88 4.23 -18.68
C ARG A 23 8.18 3.09 -17.95
N HIS A 24 8.90 2.02 -17.63
CA HIS A 24 8.33 0.89 -16.87
C HIS A 24 7.86 1.35 -15.49
N ARG A 25 8.69 2.12 -14.77
CA ARG A 25 8.30 2.72 -13.49
C ARG A 25 7.00 3.52 -13.60
N SER A 26 6.89 4.40 -14.58
CA SER A 26 5.69 5.22 -14.79
C SER A 26 4.46 4.38 -15.14
N LEU A 27 4.60 3.34 -15.97
CA LEU A 27 3.49 2.45 -16.31
C LEU A 27 2.98 1.65 -15.09
N LEU A 28 3.88 1.23 -14.20
CA LEU A 28 3.53 0.50 -12.99
C LEU A 28 2.73 1.34 -11.98
N THR A 29 2.80 2.66 -12.06
CA THR A 29 2.02 3.58 -11.21
C THR A 29 0.70 4.01 -11.84
N THR A 30 0.37 3.55 -13.06
CA THR A 30 -0.87 3.97 -13.75
C THR A 30 -2.12 3.28 -13.19
N PRO A 31 -3.25 3.99 -13.06
CA PRO A 31 -4.52 3.37 -12.68
C PRO A 31 -5.02 2.36 -13.73
N GLU A 32 -4.64 2.53 -15.00
CA GLU A 32 -4.96 1.61 -16.10
C GLU A 32 -4.41 0.22 -15.84
N LEU A 33 -3.16 0.10 -15.36
CA LEU A 33 -2.58 -1.19 -15.02
C LEU A 33 -3.45 -1.93 -14.00
N TYR A 34 -3.89 -1.24 -12.95
CA TYR A 34 -4.75 -1.84 -11.94
C TYR A 34 -6.09 -2.30 -12.52
N LYS A 35 -6.75 -1.47 -13.34
CA LYS A 35 -7.99 -1.86 -14.03
C LYS A 35 -7.80 -3.12 -14.87
N PHE A 36 -6.70 -3.22 -15.62
CA PHE A 36 -6.38 -4.42 -16.41
C PHE A 36 -6.13 -5.64 -15.53
N ARG A 37 -5.46 -5.49 -14.39
CA ARG A 37 -5.26 -6.59 -13.43
C ARG A 37 -6.58 -7.10 -12.89
N THR A 38 -7.47 -6.20 -12.48
CA THR A 38 -8.82 -6.55 -12.01
C THR A 38 -9.61 -7.28 -13.10
N LEU A 39 -9.61 -6.77 -14.32
CA LEU A 39 -10.31 -7.40 -15.45
C LEU A 39 -9.77 -8.81 -15.75
N LEU A 40 -8.46 -9.02 -15.61
CA LEU A 40 -7.80 -10.29 -15.87
C LEU A 40 -7.81 -11.25 -14.67
N GLY A 41 -8.38 -10.85 -13.52
CA GLY A 41 -8.32 -11.63 -12.28
C GLY A 41 -6.91 -11.76 -11.70
N CYS A 42 -5.96 -10.91 -12.12
CA CYS A 42 -4.58 -10.89 -11.64
C CYS A 42 -4.40 -9.96 -10.42
N THR A 43 -5.40 -9.88 -9.53
CA THR A 43 -5.31 -9.10 -8.30
C THR A 43 -4.77 -9.95 -7.16
N GLU A 44 -3.72 -9.50 -6.49
CA GLU A 44 -3.25 -10.14 -5.27
C GLU A 44 -3.93 -9.58 -4.03
N ASN A 45 -4.26 -10.47 -3.10
CA ASN A 45 -4.67 -10.11 -1.75
C ASN A 45 -3.44 -9.66 -0.97
N LEU A 46 -3.30 -8.34 -0.76
CA LEU A 46 -2.26 -7.77 0.09
C LEU A 46 -2.86 -7.39 1.43
N ILE A 47 -2.23 -7.85 2.51
CA ILE A 47 -2.63 -7.47 3.86
C ILE A 47 -1.69 -6.36 4.32
N HIS A 48 -2.26 -5.19 4.57
CA HIS A 48 -1.55 -4.05 5.15
C HIS A 48 -1.96 -3.93 6.61
N LEU A 49 -0.96 -3.71 7.46
CA LEU A 49 -1.12 -3.64 8.90
C LEU A 49 -0.51 -2.34 9.40
N CYS A 50 -1.21 -1.69 10.31
CA CYS A 50 -0.69 -0.59 11.10
C CYS A 50 -0.40 -1.15 12.50
N LEU A 51 0.88 -1.23 12.86
CA LEU A 51 1.32 -1.82 14.13
C LEU A 51 2.25 -0.87 14.86
N ARG A 52 2.01 -0.69 16.16
CA ARG A 52 2.99 -0.11 17.08
C ARG A 52 3.85 -1.25 17.60
N ILE A 53 5.14 -1.25 17.23
CA ILE A 53 6.10 -2.27 17.65
C ILE A 53 7.12 -1.60 18.57
N PRO A 54 7.20 -1.97 19.86
CA PRO A 54 8.21 -1.44 20.77
C PRO A 54 9.63 -1.67 20.22
N PRO A 55 10.57 -0.75 20.43
CA PRO A 55 10.47 0.45 21.27
C PRO A 55 9.91 1.68 20.57
N ASP A 56 9.46 1.58 19.32
CA ASP A 56 8.96 2.74 18.57
C ASP A 56 7.65 3.26 19.21
N PRO A 57 7.60 4.53 19.64
CA PRO A 57 6.37 5.11 20.15
C PRO A 57 5.27 5.22 19.08
N ASN A 58 5.65 5.27 17.80
CA ASN A 58 4.74 5.53 16.71
C ASN A 58 4.34 4.23 15.99
N PRO A 59 3.08 4.10 15.56
CA PRO A 59 2.68 2.99 14.71
C PRO A 59 3.28 3.12 13.31
N GLY A 60 3.82 2.01 12.80
CA GLY A 60 4.34 1.88 11.45
C GLY A 60 3.40 1.09 10.53
N TRP A 61 3.54 1.31 9.23
CA TRP A 61 2.85 0.53 8.21
C TRP A 61 3.70 -0.67 7.76
N PHE A 62 3.06 -1.83 7.68
CA PHE A 62 3.67 -3.09 7.27
C PHE A 62 2.81 -3.76 6.21
N THR A 63 3.45 -4.41 5.24
CA THR A 63 2.78 -5.34 4.33
C THR A 63 3.15 -6.75 4.74
N LEU A 64 2.16 -7.62 4.90
CA LEU A 64 2.39 -9.04 5.11
C LEU A 64 2.74 -9.69 3.76
N SER A 65 3.97 -10.18 3.63
CA SER A 65 4.37 -11.06 2.55
C SER A 65 3.63 -12.38 2.70
N LEU A 66 2.78 -12.72 1.73
CA LEU A 66 2.08 -14.02 1.67
C LEU A 66 2.82 -15.06 0.82
N LYS A 67 4.14 -14.90 0.64
CA LYS A 67 4.94 -15.90 -0.06
C LYS A 67 4.86 -17.24 0.70
N PRO A 68 4.64 -18.39 0.02
CA PRO A 68 4.38 -19.67 0.68
C PRO A 68 5.43 -20.11 1.71
N LEU A 69 6.67 -19.66 1.54
CA LEU A 69 7.83 -20.03 2.35
C LEU A 69 8.42 -18.88 3.17
N ASP A 70 7.91 -17.65 3.02
CA ASP A 70 8.44 -16.45 3.70
C ASP A 70 7.30 -15.50 4.08
N ARG A 71 6.57 -15.89 5.13
CA ARG A 71 5.53 -15.08 5.76
C ARG A 71 6.19 -14.10 6.73
N ARG A 72 6.40 -12.88 6.25
CA ARG A 72 7.08 -11.82 7.00
C ARG A 72 6.34 -10.50 6.86
N LEU A 73 6.38 -9.72 7.93
CA LEU A 73 6.03 -8.31 7.90
C LEU A 73 7.18 -7.52 7.29
N VAL A 74 6.92 -6.91 6.14
CA VAL A 74 7.87 -6.02 5.48
C VAL A 74 7.45 -4.59 5.77
N PRO A 75 8.31 -3.76 6.39
CA PRO A 75 8.02 -2.35 6.61
C PRO A 75 7.73 -1.68 5.27
N VAL A 76 6.63 -0.94 5.18
CA VAL A 76 6.33 -0.14 4.00
C VAL A 76 7.15 1.14 4.12
N ARG A 77 8.19 1.26 3.30
CA ARG A 77 9.00 2.47 3.21
C ARG A 77 8.16 3.58 2.59
N SER A 78 7.54 4.42 3.40
CA SER A 78 6.81 5.58 2.91
C SER A 78 6.67 6.66 3.97
N SER A 79 6.67 7.89 3.47
CA SER A 79 6.28 9.15 4.09
C SER A 79 4.79 9.18 4.45
N PHE A 80 4.23 8.07 4.94
CA PHE A 80 2.88 8.05 5.43
C PHE A 80 2.81 8.93 6.68
N SER A 81 1.84 9.84 6.73
CA SER A 81 1.46 10.45 8.00
C SER A 81 1.19 9.32 8.98
N GLN A 82 1.89 9.37 10.12
CA GLN A 82 1.79 8.34 11.12
C GLN A 82 0.32 8.20 11.53
N PRO A 83 -0.22 6.97 11.55
CA PRO A 83 -1.59 6.73 12.00
C PRO A 83 -1.79 7.36 13.37
N LEU A 84 -2.78 8.25 13.45
CA LEU A 84 -3.08 8.98 14.66
C LEU A 84 -3.60 8.01 15.72
N ASP A 85 -3.27 8.27 16.98
CA ASP A 85 -3.80 7.49 18.10
C ASP A 85 -5.32 7.46 18.06
N ALA A 86 -5.91 6.27 18.23
CA ALA A 86 -7.36 6.05 18.19
C ALA A 86 -8.05 6.40 16.85
N ALA A 87 -7.31 6.43 15.73
CA ALA A 87 -7.92 6.53 14.41
C ALA A 87 -8.69 5.24 14.03
N SER A 88 -9.79 5.41 13.32
CA SER A 88 -10.53 4.29 12.71
C SER A 88 -10.02 4.04 11.29
N MET A 89 -9.92 2.78 10.90
CA MET A 89 -9.38 2.37 9.60
C MET A 89 -10.36 1.45 8.86
N VAL A 90 -10.58 1.71 7.57
CA VAL A 90 -11.46 0.92 6.71
C VAL A 90 -10.77 0.63 5.39
N ALA A 91 -10.62 -0.65 5.05
CA ALA A 91 -10.13 -1.06 3.74
C ALA A 91 -11.23 -0.89 2.69
N HIS A 92 -10.93 -0.21 1.58
CA HIS A 92 -11.86 -0.03 0.47
C HIS A 92 -11.12 -0.04 -0.87
N GLY A 93 -11.56 -0.92 -1.78
CA GLY A 93 -10.97 -1.06 -3.11
C GLY A 93 -9.48 -1.40 -3.05
N CYS A 94 -8.64 -0.43 -3.41
CA CYS A 94 -7.19 -0.59 -3.49
C CYS A 94 -6.42 0.14 -2.38
N GLY A 95 -7.12 0.65 -1.36
CA GLY A 95 -6.51 1.46 -0.31
C GLY A 95 -7.22 1.36 1.04
N ILE A 96 -6.78 2.20 1.97
CA ILE A 96 -7.29 2.26 3.34
C ILE A 96 -7.66 3.70 3.68
N TYR A 97 -8.89 3.92 4.13
CA TYR A 97 -9.30 5.17 4.75
C TYR A 97 -8.87 5.19 6.20
N VAL A 98 -8.19 6.24 6.62
CA VAL A 98 -7.83 6.52 8.02
C VAL A 98 -8.62 7.74 8.45
N MET A 99 -9.45 7.60 9.47
CA MET A 99 -10.40 8.61 9.90
C MET A 99 -10.26 8.94 11.38
N GLY A 100 -10.25 10.23 11.67
CA GLY A 100 -10.19 10.78 13.01
C GLY A 100 -8.84 10.58 13.69
N GLY A 101 -8.89 10.15 14.96
CA GLY A 101 -7.71 9.95 15.81
C GLY A 101 -7.37 11.18 16.65
N ARG A 102 -6.18 11.18 17.26
CA ARG A 102 -5.73 12.21 18.19
C ARG A 102 -4.37 12.77 17.79
N ILE A 103 -4.27 14.10 17.74
CA ILE A 103 -3.00 14.83 17.51
C ILE A 103 -2.74 15.65 18.77
N GLY A 104 -1.62 15.41 19.46
CA GLY A 104 -1.28 16.13 20.69
C GLY A 104 -2.38 16.05 21.77
N GLY A 105 -3.11 14.93 21.84
CA GLY A 105 -4.20 14.75 22.79
C GLY A 105 -5.52 15.47 22.44
N ARG A 106 -5.64 16.09 21.26
CA ARG A 106 -6.92 16.63 20.76
C ARG A 106 -7.53 15.67 19.73
N ALA A 107 -8.85 15.48 19.78
CA ALA A 107 -9.56 14.74 18.75
C ALA A 107 -9.41 15.44 17.39
N SER A 108 -9.18 14.65 16.35
CA SER A 108 -9.10 15.08 14.95
C SER A 108 -10.32 14.57 14.19
N SER A 109 -10.77 15.33 13.20
CA SER A 109 -11.75 14.91 12.19
C SER A 109 -11.10 14.66 10.82
N SER A 110 -9.77 14.57 10.77
CA SER A 110 -9.02 14.34 9.53
C SER A 110 -9.39 13.01 8.89
N VAL A 111 -9.51 13.02 7.56
CA VAL A 111 -9.66 11.81 6.76
C VAL A 111 -8.49 11.75 5.78
N MET A 112 -7.86 10.59 5.69
CA MET A 112 -6.73 10.35 4.79
C MET A 112 -6.96 9.05 4.02
N PHE A 113 -6.51 8.99 2.77
CA PHE A 113 -6.59 7.79 1.95
C PHE A 113 -5.19 7.27 1.63
N LEU A 114 -4.92 6.04 2.07
CA LEU A 114 -3.70 5.31 1.78
C LEU A 114 -3.87 4.51 0.49
N ASP A 115 -3.21 4.91 -0.60
CA ASP A 115 -3.18 4.12 -1.83
C ASP A 115 -2.14 2.99 -1.73
N CYS A 116 -2.62 1.75 -1.57
CA CYS A 116 -1.77 0.57 -1.47
C CYS A 116 -1.16 0.13 -2.83
N ARG A 117 -1.41 0.85 -3.94
CA ARG A 117 -0.85 0.55 -5.27
C ARG A 117 0.52 1.19 -5.47
N SER A 118 0.63 2.46 -5.09
CA SER A 118 1.79 3.32 -5.37
C SER A 118 2.72 3.49 -4.17
N HIS A 119 2.31 3.01 -2.99
CA HIS A 119 2.94 3.35 -1.70
C HIS A 119 2.99 4.88 -1.44
N ILE A 120 2.10 5.67 -2.07
CA ILE A 120 2.04 7.14 -2.01
C ILE A 120 0.67 7.57 -1.44
N MET A 121 0.62 8.67 -0.69
CA MET A 121 -0.62 9.27 -0.17
C MET A 121 -1.25 10.26 -1.15
N ALA A 122 -2.58 10.38 -1.11
CA ALA A 122 -3.36 11.44 -1.72
C ALA A 122 -4.35 12.02 -0.69
#